data_AF-A0A0L0CVA2-F1
#
_entry.id   AF-A0A0L0CVA2-F1
#
_cell.length_a   1.000
_cell.length_b   1.000
_cell.length_c   1.000
_cell.angle_alpha   90.00
_cell.angle_beta   90.00
_cell.angle_gamma   90.00
#
_symmetry.space_group_name_H-M   'P 1'
#
loop_
_entity.id
_entity.type
_entity.pdbx_description
1 polymer ?
#
loop_
_entity_poly.entity_id
_entity_poly.type
_entity_poly.pdbx_seq_one_letter_code
_entity_poly.pdbx_strand_id
1 'polypeptide(L)'
;NIIHIDFGYILNIYPGISINFELAPFKLTREMIMLLTIKSQKKQYLLLREKSDWLISSILSLSHSDINCFKYNTVEKLRKRLKLNKNDNDASIFMINKIHQAYNNITTILYDYIQNIQQGIQ
;
A
#
# COMPACT_ATOMS: atom_id res chain seq x y z
N ASN A 1 -17.29 8.22 -8.21
CA ASN A 1 -15.90 8.16 -8.73
C ASN A 1 -15.02 8.92 -7.75
N ILE A 2 -13.90 8.35 -7.29
CA ILE A 2 -12.97 9.00 -6.36
C ILE A 2 -11.66 9.21 -7.13
N ILE A 3 -11.16 10.44 -7.15
CA ILE A 3 -9.95 10.82 -7.89
C ILE A 3 -8.99 11.51 -6.93
N HIS A 4 -7.73 11.07 -6.93
CA HIS A 4 -6.66 11.77 -6.24
C HIS A 4 -6.11 12.86 -7.15
N ILE A 5 -6.07 14.12 -6.68
CA ILE A 5 -5.72 15.29 -7.51
C ILE A 5 -4.33 15.86 -7.20
N ASP A 6 -3.69 15.41 -6.12
CA ASP A 6 -2.39 15.93 -5.70
C ASP A 6 -1.29 14.88 -5.91
N PHE A 7 -0.29 15.25 -6.70
CA PHE A 7 0.85 14.42 -7.04
C PHE A 7 2.18 15.14 -6.75
N GLY A 8 2.17 16.18 -5.90
CA GLY A 8 3.39 16.90 -5.51
C GLY A 8 4.42 16.03 -4.78
N TYR A 9 3.98 14.90 -4.21
CA TYR A 9 4.81 13.94 -3.49
C TYR A 9 4.62 12.52 -4.04
N ILE A 10 5.51 12.10 -4.94
CA ILE A 10 5.50 10.76 -5.54
C ILE A 10 6.84 10.06 -5.31
N LEU A 11 6.80 8.72 -5.21
CA LEU A 11 7.94 7.81 -5.10
C LEU A 11 8.83 8.05 -3.87
N ASN A 12 9.85 8.91 -4.03
CA ASN A 12 10.86 9.19 -3.02
C ASN A 12 10.78 10.63 -2.47
N ILE A 13 9.77 11.40 -2.86
CA ILE A 13 9.49 12.74 -2.33
C ILE A 13 8.41 12.63 -1.26
N TYR A 14 8.60 13.35 -0.16
CA TYR A 14 7.63 13.55 0.92
C TYR A 14 7.83 14.95 1.51
N PRO A 15 6.77 15.56 2.09
CA PRO A 15 6.91 16.83 2.79
C PRO A 15 7.67 16.63 4.12
N GLY A 16 8.72 17.41 4.37
CA GLY A 16 9.42 17.49 5.67
C GLY A 16 10.65 16.61 5.87
N ILE A 17 11.24 16.70 7.06
CA ILE A 17 12.41 15.92 7.52
C ILE A 17 11.92 14.53 7.94
N SER A 18 12.64 13.49 7.51
CA SER A 18 12.31 12.06 7.63
C SER A 18 12.29 11.53 9.08
N ILE A 19 11.36 12.00 9.89
CA ILE A 19 11.14 11.47 11.24
C ILE A 19 9.66 11.08 11.32
N ASN A 20 9.36 9.88 10.82
CA ASN A 20 8.15 9.10 11.15
C ASN A 20 6.77 9.76 10.93
N PHE A 21 6.65 10.82 10.12
CA PHE A 21 5.44 11.64 10.13
C PHE A 21 4.19 11.02 9.47
N GLU A 22 4.32 9.96 8.66
CA GLU A 22 3.15 9.18 8.21
C GLU A 22 3.51 7.68 8.15
N LEU A 23 3.26 6.97 9.26
CA LEU A 23 3.47 5.51 9.37
C LEU A 23 2.35 4.68 8.71
N ALA A 24 1.30 5.32 8.19
CA ALA A 24 0.21 4.62 7.52
C ALA A 24 0.65 4.19 6.11
N PRO A 25 0.59 2.88 5.79
CA PRO A 25 0.97 2.39 4.46
C PRO A 25 0.03 2.86 3.35
N PHE A 26 -1.17 3.37 3.70
CA PHE A 26 -2.15 3.94 2.78
C PHE A 26 -2.76 5.22 3.34
N LYS A 27 -3.00 6.20 2.47
CA LYS A 27 -3.81 7.40 2.74
C LYS A 27 -5.27 7.14 2.42
N LEU A 28 -5.91 6.28 3.20
CA LEU A 28 -7.34 6.00 3.06
C LEU A 28 -8.00 6.16 4.42
N THR A 29 -9.12 6.88 4.48
CA THR A 29 -9.91 6.98 5.70
C THR A 29 -10.60 5.65 6.00
N ARG A 30 -11.10 5.49 7.22
CA ARG A 30 -11.83 4.28 7.64
C ARG A 30 -13.03 3.99 6.75
N GLU A 31 -13.77 5.03 6.38
CA GLU A 31 -14.96 4.96 5.54
C GLU A 31 -14.60 4.49 4.14
N MET A 32 -13.49 4.99 3.58
CA MET A 32 -12.98 4.56 2.28
C MET A 32 -12.58 3.08 2.30
N ILE A 33 -11.90 2.62 3.36
CA ILE A 33 -11.52 1.21 3.50
C ILE A 33 -12.77 0.32 3.67
N MET A 34 -13.79 0.76 4.42
CA MET A 34 -15.05 0.01 4.57
C MET A 34 -15.80 -0.17 3.24
N LEU A 35 -15.77 0.85 2.37
CA LEU A 35 -16.37 0.76 1.03
C LEU A 35 -15.57 -0.16 0.09
N LEU A 36 -14.25 -0.24 0.28
CA LEU A 36 -13.35 -1.07 -0.53
C LEU A 36 -13.25 -2.48 0.06
N THR A 37 -13.97 -3.45 -0.53
CA THR A 37 -13.93 -4.84 -0.04
C THR A 37 -12.52 -5.45 -0.08
N ILE A 38 -12.10 -6.15 0.98
CA ILE A 38 -10.79 -6.82 1.07
C ILE A 38 -10.56 -7.77 -0.13
N LYS A 39 -11.62 -8.47 -0.55
CA LYS A 39 -11.59 -9.37 -1.72
C LYS A 39 -11.22 -8.62 -3.00
N SER A 40 -11.78 -7.44 -3.22
CA SER A 40 -11.47 -6.61 -4.39
C SER A 40 -10.03 -6.11 -4.37
N GLN A 41 -9.53 -5.69 -3.21
CA GLN A 41 -8.16 -5.20 -3.03
C GLN A 41 -7.12 -6.30 -3.25
N LYS A 42 -7.36 -7.52 -2.73
CA LYS A 42 -6.53 -8.69 -3.02
C LYS A 42 -6.42 -8.94 -4.52
N LYS A 43 -7.55 -8.95 -5.23
CA LYS A 43 -7.58 -9.19 -6.69
C LYS A 43 -6.82 -8.10 -7.45
N GLN A 44 -7.08 -6.83 -7.14
CA GLN A 44 -6.43 -5.69 -7.80
C GLN A 44 -4.91 -5.69 -7.59
N TYR A 45 -4.45 -6.00 -6.37
CA TYR A 45 -3.02 -6.09 -6.07
C TYR A 45 -2.32 -7.20 -6.87
N LEU A 46 -2.94 -8.38 -6.98
CA LEU A 46 -2.38 -9.48 -7.77
C LEU A 46 -2.33 -9.14 -9.27
N LEU A 47 -3.40 -8.53 -9.81
CA LEU A 47 -3.42 -8.06 -11.21
C LEU A 47 -2.33 -7.02 -11.48
N LEU A 48 -2.05 -6.11 -10.53
CA LEU A 48 -0.97 -5.16 -10.67
C LEU A 48 0.41 -5.84 -10.67
N ARG A 49 0.57 -6.92 -9.88
CA ARG A 49 1.80 -7.73 -9.87
C ARG A 49 2.02 -8.46 -11.19
N GLU A 50 0.97 -8.98 -11.82
CA GLU A 50 1.07 -9.57 -13.17
C GLU A 50 1.56 -8.56 -14.21
N LYS A 51 1.29 -7.27 -14.02
CA LYS A 51 1.75 -6.17 -14.88
C LYS A 51 3.03 -5.49 -14.37
N SER A 52 3.76 -6.11 -13.44
CA SER A 52 4.91 -5.47 -12.80
C SER A 52 6.03 -5.13 -13.77
N ASP A 53 6.27 -5.96 -14.77
CA ASP A 53 7.38 -5.74 -15.72
C ASP A 53 7.17 -4.48 -16.54
N TRP A 54 5.95 -4.27 -17.03
CA TRP A 54 5.56 -3.04 -17.73
C TRP A 54 5.68 -1.81 -16.81
N LEU A 55 5.20 -1.91 -15.57
CA LEU A 55 5.26 -0.81 -14.61
C LEU A 55 6.72 -0.44 -14.27
N ILE A 56 7.57 -1.44 -14.04
CA ILE A 56 8.99 -1.25 -13.71
C ILE A 56 9.74 -0.66 -14.90
N SER A 57 9.50 -1.17 -16.12
CA SER A 57 10.11 -0.64 -17.34
C SER A 57 9.72 0.82 -17.58
N SER A 58 8.46 1.18 -17.33
CA SER A 58 7.98 2.56 -17.44
C SER A 58 8.69 3.48 -16.44
N ILE A 59 8.82 3.05 -15.18
CA ILE A 59 9.51 3.80 -14.12
C ILE A 59 11.01 3.95 -14.40
N LEU A 60 11.65 2.92 -14.95
CA LEU A 60 13.06 2.97 -15.39
C LEU A 60 13.26 3.94 -16.56
N SER A 61 12.31 3.97 -17.50
CA SER A 61 12.38 4.90 -18.63
C SER A 61 12.26 6.35 -18.14
N LEU A 62 11.31 6.61 -17.24
CA LEU A 62 11.10 7.92 -16.65
C LEU A 62 12.20 8.35 -15.66
N SER A 63 12.98 7.42 -15.09
CA SER A 63 14.05 7.80 -14.16
C SER A 63 15.20 8.58 -14.80
N HIS A 64 15.24 8.66 -16.13
CA HIS A 64 16.18 9.49 -16.88
C HIS A 64 15.66 10.93 -17.13
N SER A 65 14.45 11.24 -16.68
CA SER A 65 13.90 12.60 -16.76
C SER A 65 14.41 13.50 -15.65
N ASP A 66 14.26 14.81 -15.80
CA ASP A 66 14.63 15.82 -14.80
C ASP A 66 13.64 15.91 -13.60
N ILE A 67 12.78 14.91 -13.42
CA ILE A 67 11.81 14.89 -12.33
C ILE A 67 12.49 14.39 -11.05
N ASN A 68 12.55 15.25 -10.03
CA ASN A 68 13.22 14.99 -8.73
C ASN A 68 12.59 13.85 -7.88
N CYS A 69 11.63 13.10 -8.41
CA CYS A 69 10.99 12.00 -7.69
C CYS A 69 11.73 10.67 -7.82
N PHE A 70 12.64 10.56 -8.79
CA PHE A 70 13.46 9.39 -9.01
C PHE A 70 14.77 9.50 -8.22
N LYS A 71 15.05 8.50 -7.37
CA LYS A 71 16.35 8.31 -6.71
C LYS A 71 16.89 6.94 -7.10
N TYR A 72 18.16 6.68 -6.83
CA TYR A 72 18.83 5.42 -7.19
C TYR A 72 18.07 4.15 -6.72
N ASN A 73 17.33 4.22 -5.62
CA ASN A 73 16.58 3.09 -5.04
C ASN A 73 15.07 3.07 -5.38
N THR A 74 14.58 3.92 -6.29
CA THR A 74 13.14 3.96 -6.67
C THR A 74 12.62 2.58 -7.07
N VAL A 75 13.32 1.94 -8.00
CA VAL A 75 12.89 0.65 -8.59
C VAL A 75 12.94 -0.46 -7.55
N GLU A 76 13.99 -0.49 -6.73
CA GLU A 76 14.10 -1.46 -5.63
C GLU A 76 12.95 -1.31 -4.63
N LYS A 77 12.62 -0.07 -4.24
CA LYS A 77 11.48 0.21 -3.37
C LYS A 77 10.16 -0.21 -4.01
N LEU A 78 9.98 0.02 -5.32
CA LEU A 78 8.79 -0.44 -6.06
C LEU A 78 8.68 -1.97 -6.04
N ARG A 79 9.77 -2.68 -6.35
CA ARG A 79 9.81 -4.16 -6.28
C ARG A 79 9.47 -4.68 -4.88
N LYS A 80 9.99 -4.02 -3.83
CA LYS A 80 9.66 -4.34 -2.43
C LYS A 80 8.18 -4.14 -2.10
N ARG A 81 7.54 -3.08 -2.65
CA ARG A 81 6.09 -2.81 -2.48
C ARG A 81 5.22 -3.86 -3.20
N LEU A 82 5.66 -4.34 -4.37
CA LEU A 82 4.95 -5.37 -5.15
C LEU A 82 5.21 -6.80 -4.66
N LYS A 83 6.15 -7.02 -3.73
CA LYS A 83 6.52 -8.35 -3.21
C LYS A 83 6.71 -9.39 -4.33
N LEU A 84 7.55 -9.04 -5.31
CA LEU A 84 7.81 -9.90 -6.47
C LEU A 84 8.62 -11.15 -6.13
N ASN A 85 9.26 -11.19 -4.96
CA ASN A 85 10.00 -12.36 -4.45
C ASN A 85 9.12 -13.36 -3.67
N LYS A 86 7.79 -13.22 -3.75
CA LYS A 86 6.83 -14.03 -3.01
C LYS A 86 5.79 -14.61 -3.98
N ASN A 87 5.22 -15.75 -3.63
CA ASN A 87 4.08 -16.29 -4.37
C ASN A 87 2.82 -15.42 -4.17
N ASP A 88 1.78 -15.67 -4.95
CA ASP A 88 0.55 -14.88 -4.93
C ASP A 88 -0.19 -14.95 -3.59
N ASN A 89 -0.12 -16.08 -2.91
CA ASN A 89 -0.77 -16.23 -1.61
C ASN A 89 -0.11 -15.32 -0.56
N ASP A 90 1.21 -15.44 -0.41
CA ASP A 90 2.02 -14.63 0.50
C ASP A 90 1.91 -13.13 0.18
N ALA A 91 1.94 -12.78 -1.11
CA ALA A 91 1.79 -11.40 -1.55
C ALA A 91 0.38 -10.86 -1.21
N SER A 92 -0.66 -11.69 -1.36
CA SER A 92 -2.02 -11.31 -0.98
C SER A 92 -2.16 -11.09 0.52
N ILE A 93 -1.54 -11.94 1.35
CA ILE A 93 -1.50 -11.78 2.81
C ILE A 93 -0.75 -10.51 3.18
N PHE A 94 0.37 -10.21 2.51
CA PHE A 94 1.09 -8.95 2.70
C PHE A 94 0.22 -7.73 2.43
N MET A 95 -0.56 -7.72 1.35
CA MET A 95 -1.46 -6.61 1.03
C MET A 95 -2.57 -6.45 2.08
N ILE A 96 -3.19 -7.56 2.50
CA ILE A 96 -4.20 -7.58 3.56
C ILE A 96 -3.63 -6.99 4.86
N ASN A 97 -2.43 -7.40 5.25
CA ASN A 97 -1.75 -6.86 6.43
C ASN A 97 -1.48 -5.36 6.31
N LYS A 98 -1.16 -4.85 5.11
CA LYS A 98 -0.97 -3.42 4.89
C LYS A 98 -2.29 -2.64 5.00
N ILE A 99 -3.40 -3.20 4.50
CA ILE A 99 -4.73 -2.62 4.68
C ILE A 99 -5.09 -2.58 6.16
N HIS A 100 -4.86 -3.67 6.89
CA HIS A 100 -5.08 -3.71 8.34
C HIS A 100 -4.16 -2.76 9.11
N GLN A 101 -2.90 -2.57 8.70
CA GLN A 101 -2.02 -1.57 9.31
C GLN A 101 -2.53 -0.15 9.10
N ALA A 102 -3.02 0.17 7.89
CA ALA A 102 -3.65 1.47 7.63
C ALA A 102 -4.93 1.65 8.45
N TYR A 103 -5.72 0.58 8.61
CA TYR A 103 -6.89 0.57 9.47
C TYR A 103 -6.52 0.76 10.95
N ASN A 104 -5.57 -0.03 11.47
CA ASN A 104 -5.19 -0.09 12.88
C ASN A 104 -4.41 1.12 13.38
N ASN A 105 -3.67 1.83 12.50
CA ASN A 105 -3.14 3.15 12.87
C ASN A 105 -4.26 4.16 13.21
N ILE A 106 -5.52 3.85 12.85
CA ILE A 106 -6.70 4.69 13.11
C ILE A 106 -7.67 4.02 14.11
N THR A 107 -7.69 2.68 14.25
CA THR A 107 -8.77 1.94 14.94
C THR A 107 -8.32 0.95 16.02
N THR A 108 -7.39 1.31 16.90
CA THR A 108 -6.94 0.44 18.02
C THR A 108 -8.06 -0.06 18.97
N ILE A 109 -9.34 0.25 18.74
CA ILE A 109 -10.48 -0.10 19.62
C ILE A 109 -11.36 -1.25 19.10
N LEU A 110 -11.35 -1.56 17.78
CA LEU A 110 -12.33 -2.51 17.22
C LEU A 110 -11.87 -3.98 17.21
N TYR A 111 -10.56 -4.23 17.24
CA TYR A 111 -10.05 -5.61 17.19
C TYR A 111 -10.33 -6.38 18.49
N ASP A 112 -10.30 -5.73 19.64
CA ASP A 112 -10.68 -6.34 20.94
C ASP A 112 -12.12 -6.88 20.91
N TYR A 113 -13.00 -6.23 20.14
CA TYR A 113 -14.39 -6.63 19.99
C TYR A 113 -14.58 -7.87 19.09
N ILE A 114 -13.80 -7.96 18.00
CA ILE A 114 -13.89 -9.10 17.06
C ILE A 114 -13.21 -10.35 17.65
N GLN A 115 -12.18 -10.17 18.49
CA GLN A 115 -11.53 -11.26 19.22
C GLN A 115 -12.48 -11.93 20.22
N ASN A 116 -13.30 -11.15 20.94
CA ASN A 116 -14.33 -11.69 21.83
C ASN A 116 -15.40 -12.50 21.09
N ILE A 117 -15.77 -12.10 19.86
CA ILE A 117 -16.78 -12.82 19.07
C ILE A 117 -16.22 -14.10 18.42
N GLN A 118 -14.94 -14.12 18.04
CA GLN A 118 -14.32 -15.29 17.41
C GLN A 118 -13.78 -16.34 18.40
N GLN A 119 -13.42 -15.96 19.63
CA GLN A 119 -12.85 -16.90 20.62
C GLN A 119 -13.85 -17.54 21.59
N GLY A 120 -15.13 -17.16 21.57
CA GLY A 120 -16.19 -17.90 22.28
C GLY A 120 -15.85 -18.31 23.71
N ILE A 121 -15.36 -17.39 24.53
CA ILE A 121 -15.22 -17.62 25.97
C ILE A 121 -16.52 -17.14 26.62
N GLN A 122 -17.16 -18.04 27.34
CA GLN A 122 -18.54 -17.99 27.87
C GLN A 122 -18.98 -16.67 28.50
#